data_AF-A0A7G2DYL3-F1
#
_entry.id   AF-A0A7G2DYL3-F1
#
_cell.length_a   1.000
_cell.length_b   1.000
_cell.length_c   1.000
_cell.angle_alpha   90.00
_cell.angle_beta   90.00
_cell.angle_gamma   90.00
#
_symmetry.space_group_name_H-M   'P 1'
#
loop_
_entity.id
_entity.type
_entity.pdbx_description
1 polymer ?
#
loop_
_entity_poly.entity_id
_entity_poly.type
_entity_poly.pdbx_seq_one_letter_code
_entity_poly.pdbx_strand_id
1 'polypeptide(L)'
;MTTEEESLSAAEEGYNVQRDYWRQAEESDGFDIENIKLPPGMHGRVMGLITYNCQLCYRYPFPVLVKLYAKFGLHRYNLIKGTSFELAALMKFNMLQNYMSSFYMTLLAHDPDPAASSSQKTFQVRVDEQQFGTLGINCSIARPKHEGDLLEVSTKTPFIPHFHGGALGDGIFKGELPDCLSDDALNALMEAVSKDELPEHVLDDALYARAGGIFQGELPDWPSDDALNDGKRFYMLKESEWQATDWISMYLELVITTTDRSITESVQKSEILSKLEIVKVAIETATKDEEPSNERLKAYRAHFYITFKGLAEPRAPRQVFEIGEHLERQAIVRRVMGHRGDLTLKGKLCGGQYIKRRSLALKSGEESPNCKKQTRVG
;
A
#
# COMPACT_ATOMS: atom_id res chain seq x y z
N MET A 1 40.20 -1.50 31.94
CA MET A 1 39.10 -1.62 30.97
C MET A 1 39.71 -1.59 29.60
N THR A 2 39.60 -2.71 28.87
CA THR A 2 40.14 -2.84 27.52
C THR A 2 39.21 -2.10 26.55
N THR A 3 39.75 -1.62 25.42
CA THR A 3 38.99 -0.97 24.33
C THR A 3 37.83 -1.82 23.79
N GLU A 4 37.87 -3.13 24.02
CA GLU A 4 36.77 -4.06 23.71
C GLU A 4 35.59 -3.94 24.70
N GLU A 5 35.84 -3.74 26.00
CA GLU A 5 34.77 -3.54 27.00
C GLU A 5 34.05 -2.20 26.83
N GLU A 6 34.78 -1.12 26.49
CA GLU A 6 34.19 0.20 26.22
C GLU A 6 33.35 0.21 24.93
N SER A 7 33.77 -0.54 23.90
CA SER A 7 33.01 -0.65 22.65
C SER A 7 31.75 -1.51 22.78
N LEU A 8 31.78 -2.57 23.60
CA LEU A 8 30.61 -3.36 23.97
C LEU A 8 29.60 -2.54 24.79
N SER A 9 30.07 -1.77 25.78
CA SER A 9 29.24 -0.89 26.61
C SER A 9 28.51 0.19 25.78
N ALA A 10 29.20 0.81 24.83
CA ALA A 10 28.60 1.84 23.98
C ALA A 10 27.59 1.27 22.98
N ALA A 11 27.80 0.03 22.51
CA ALA A 11 26.85 -0.67 21.65
C ALA A 11 25.57 -1.02 22.43
N GLU A 12 25.71 -1.55 23.66
CA GLU A 12 24.59 -1.90 24.53
C GLU A 12 23.74 -0.67 24.94
N GLU A 13 24.40 0.47 25.22
CA GLU A 13 23.73 1.75 25.46
C GLU A 13 22.92 2.21 24.23
N GLY A 14 23.49 2.10 23.03
CA GLY A 14 22.80 2.41 21.77
C GLY A 14 21.56 1.52 21.53
N TYR A 15 21.66 0.22 21.79
CA TYR A 15 20.53 -0.72 21.67
C TYR A 15 19.41 -0.39 22.67
N ASN A 16 19.75 -0.04 23.90
CA ASN A 16 18.76 0.33 24.92
C ASN A 16 18.01 1.62 24.54
N VAL A 17 18.73 2.64 24.04
CA VAL A 17 18.12 3.89 23.57
C VAL A 17 17.20 3.66 22.37
N GLN A 18 17.59 2.81 21.42
CA GLN A 18 16.76 2.44 20.27
C GLN A 18 15.46 1.72 20.70
N ARG A 19 15.55 0.80 21.65
CA ARG A 19 14.37 0.09 22.20
C ARG A 19 13.44 1.06 22.93
N ASP A 20 14.00 1.95 23.74
CA ASP A 20 13.24 2.93 24.50
C ASP A 20 12.55 3.97 23.60
N TYR A 21 13.17 4.33 22.47
CA TYR A 21 12.53 5.12 21.42
C TYR A 21 11.31 4.38 20.84
N TRP A 22 11.46 3.11 20.44
CA TRP A 22 10.35 2.36 19.85
C TRP A 22 9.22 2.08 20.83
N ARG A 23 9.53 1.86 22.12
CA ARG A 23 8.52 1.76 23.18
C ARG A 23 7.69 3.04 23.31
N GLN A 24 8.33 4.21 23.29
CA GLN A 24 7.62 5.50 23.32
C GLN A 24 6.81 5.73 22.03
N ALA A 25 7.33 5.31 20.88
CA ALA A 25 6.61 5.42 19.61
C ALA A 25 5.35 4.53 19.60
N GLU A 26 5.43 3.32 20.16
CA GLU A 26 4.31 2.38 20.31
C GLU A 26 3.13 2.97 21.11
N GLU A 27 3.39 3.82 22.12
CA GLU A 27 2.33 4.50 22.88
C GLU A 27 1.37 5.33 22.01
N SER A 28 1.84 5.78 20.84
CA SER A 28 1.06 6.57 19.87
C SER A 28 0.80 5.84 18.55
N ASP A 29 1.03 4.52 18.48
CA ASP A 29 1.05 3.75 17.23
C ASP A 29 1.97 4.36 16.14
N GLY A 30 2.99 5.14 16.54
CA GLY A 30 3.92 5.84 15.66
C GLY A 30 3.42 7.16 15.05
N PHE A 31 2.24 7.66 15.44
CA PHE A 31 1.66 8.88 14.87
C PHE A 31 2.10 10.18 15.59
N ASP A 32 2.21 10.16 16.91
CA ASP A 32 2.44 11.34 17.75
C ASP A 32 3.78 11.23 18.49
N ILE A 33 4.88 11.35 17.74
CA ILE A 33 6.25 11.12 18.20
C ILE A 33 7.06 12.40 18.47
N GLU A 34 6.45 13.58 18.34
CA GLU A 34 7.13 14.87 18.48
C GLU A 34 7.71 15.10 19.89
N ASN A 35 7.15 14.42 20.89
CA ASN A 35 7.53 14.58 22.30
C ASN A 35 8.53 13.53 22.79
N ILE A 36 9.01 12.63 21.93
CA ILE A 36 9.97 11.58 22.32
C ILE A 36 11.31 12.24 22.66
N LYS A 37 11.76 12.05 23.90
CA LYS A 37 13.04 12.59 24.38
C LYS A 37 14.16 11.61 24.09
N LEU A 38 15.13 12.04 23.29
CA LEU A 38 16.37 11.30 23.07
C LEU A 38 17.48 11.80 24.00
N PRO A 39 18.32 10.91 24.55
CA PRO A 39 19.51 11.31 25.29
C PRO A 39 20.43 12.22 24.46
N PRO A 40 21.18 13.15 25.11
CA PRO A 40 22.16 13.98 24.43
C PRO A 40 23.17 13.15 23.63
N GLY A 41 23.48 13.57 22.39
CA GLY A 41 24.45 12.87 21.52
C GLY A 41 23.92 11.66 20.74
N MET A 42 22.68 11.23 20.98
CA MET A 42 22.04 10.10 20.26
C MET A 42 21.25 10.54 19.01
N HIS A 43 21.16 11.84 18.75
CA HIS A 43 20.51 12.39 17.56
C HIS A 43 21.24 11.95 16.29
N GLY A 44 20.52 11.35 15.35
CA GLY A 44 21.08 10.78 14.11
C GLY A 44 21.76 9.41 14.27
N ARG A 45 21.80 8.86 15.50
CA ARG A 45 22.30 7.50 15.78
C ARG A 45 21.17 6.49 16.01
N VAL A 46 20.00 6.98 16.45
CA VAL A 46 18.76 6.19 16.53
C VAL A 46 18.09 6.16 15.16
N MET A 47 17.88 4.96 14.63
CA MET A 47 17.13 4.72 13.39
C MET A 47 15.63 4.77 13.71
N GLY A 48 15.09 5.98 13.79
CA GLY A 48 13.68 6.25 14.11
C GLY A 48 12.85 6.64 12.89
N LEU A 49 11.60 7.01 13.16
CA LEU A 49 10.74 7.67 12.18
C LEU A 49 11.19 9.11 11.97
N ILE A 50 11.28 9.53 10.70
CA ILE A 50 11.42 10.94 10.34
C ILE A 50 10.05 11.60 10.36
N THR A 51 9.92 12.69 11.10
CA THR A 51 8.70 13.51 11.18
C THR A 51 8.69 14.58 10.10
N TYR A 52 7.57 14.73 9.39
CA TYR A 52 7.33 15.81 8.44
C TYR A 52 6.05 16.56 8.82
N ASN A 53 6.18 17.86 9.04
CA ASN A 53 5.03 18.76 9.18
C ASN A 53 4.68 19.35 7.82
N CYS A 54 3.52 18.98 7.29
CA CYS A 54 3.06 19.39 5.97
C CYS A 54 2.46 20.79 5.94
N GLN A 55 2.12 21.37 7.10
CA GLN A 55 1.62 22.74 7.20
C GLN A 55 2.75 23.78 7.25
N LEU A 56 3.85 23.43 7.90
CA LEU A 56 5.01 24.32 8.05
C LEU A 56 6.01 24.18 6.91
N CYS A 57 6.10 23.01 6.28
CA CYS A 57 7.07 22.73 5.23
C CYS A 57 6.38 22.32 3.93
N TYR A 58 6.51 23.17 2.90
CA TYR A 58 6.04 22.85 1.55
C TYR A 58 6.95 21.84 0.81
N ARG A 59 8.07 21.42 1.41
CA ARG A 59 9.03 20.46 0.82
C ARG A 59 9.21 19.24 1.72
N TYR A 60 8.33 18.26 1.56
CA TYR A 60 8.47 16.92 2.12
C TYR A 60 8.63 15.90 0.98
N PRO A 61 9.22 14.72 1.22
CA PRO A 61 9.47 13.74 0.18
C PRO A 61 8.16 13.22 -0.43
N PHE A 62 8.18 12.99 -1.75
CA PHE A 62 7.11 12.38 -2.53
C PHE A 62 5.70 12.99 -2.29
N PRO A 63 5.50 14.30 -2.43
CA PRO A 63 4.27 14.97 -2.02
C PRO A 63 3.02 14.51 -2.78
N VAL A 64 3.18 14.04 -4.02
CA VAL A 64 2.09 13.42 -4.79
C VAL A 64 1.69 12.08 -4.18
N LEU A 65 2.67 11.20 -3.99
CA LEU A 65 2.49 9.83 -3.50
C LEU A 65 1.94 9.82 -2.06
N VAL A 66 2.49 10.65 -1.19
CA VAL A 66 2.04 10.78 0.20
C VAL A 66 0.57 11.23 0.22
N LYS A 67 0.14 12.19 -0.61
CA LYS A 67 -1.28 12.56 -0.70
C LYS A 67 -2.16 11.41 -1.21
N LEU A 68 -1.67 10.60 -2.14
CA LEU A 68 -2.38 9.40 -2.61
C LEU A 68 -2.52 8.35 -1.50
N TYR A 69 -1.50 8.17 -0.66
CA TYR A 69 -1.58 7.29 0.52
C TYR A 69 -2.61 7.76 1.54
N ALA A 70 -2.73 9.07 1.77
CA ALA A 70 -3.79 9.64 2.61
C ALA A 70 -5.19 9.31 2.05
N LYS A 71 -5.41 9.55 0.75
CA LYS A 71 -6.67 9.22 0.08
C LYS A 71 -6.95 7.71 0.12
N PHE A 72 -5.92 6.87 -0.04
CA PHE A 72 -6.05 5.42 0.03
C PHE A 72 -6.50 4.94 1.42
N GLY A 73 -5.95 5.51 2.49
CA GLY A 73 -6.39 5.20 3.85
C GLY A 73 -7.83 5.64 4.12
N LEU A 74 -8.24 6.82 3.65
CA LEU A 74 -9.64 7.24 3.72
C LEU A 74 -10.55 6.32 2.92
N HIS A 75 -10.12 5.89 1.74
CA HIS A 75 -10.86 4.93 0.93
C HIS A 75 -11.07 3.59 1.65
N ARG A 76 -10.07 3.09 2.40
CA ARG A 76 -10.25 1.94 3.29
C ARG A 76 -11.35 2.18 4.32
N TYR A 77 -11.31 3.30 5.02
CA TYR A 77 -12.32 3.62 6.04
C TYR A 77 -13.72 3.70 5.43
N ASN A 78 -13.85 4.40 4.30
CA ASN A 78 -15.08 4.54 3.53
C ASN A 78 -15.64 3.20 3.06
N LEU A 79 -14.80 2.27 2.59
CA LEU A 79 -15.23 0.92 2.21
C LEU A 79 -15.77 0.10 3.39
N ILE A 80 -15.16 0.22 4.57
CA ILE A 80 -15.55 -0.55 5.76
C ILE A 80 -16.80 0.04 6.41
N LYS A 81 -16.90 1.37 6.48
CA LYS A 81 -17.97 2.07 7.19
C LYS A 81 -19.12 2.53 6.29
N GLY A 82 -18.99 2.40 4.97
CA GLY A 82 -19.98 2.90 4.01
C GLY A 82 -20.08 4.43 3.99
N THR A 83 -19.00 5.14 4.32
CA THR A 83 -18.95 6.62 4.36
C THR A 83 -18.31 7.20 3.09
N SER A 84 -18.37 8.52 2.93
CA SER A 84 -17.85 9.25 1.77
C SER A 84 -16.83 10.34 2.15
N PHE A 85 -16.00 10.14 3.19
CA PHE A 85 -15.03 11.15 3.60
C PHE A 85 -14.02 11.48 2.51
N GLU A 86 -13.81 12.77 2.27
CA GLU A 86 -12.84 13.30 1.33
C GLU A 86 -11.68 14.00 2.05
N LEU A 87 -10.47 13.86 1.49
CA LEU A 87 -9.27 14.47 2.03
C LEU A 87 -9.33 16.01 1.91
N ALA A 88 -9.39 16.70 3.05
CA ALA A 88 -9.33 18.16 3.09
C ALA A 88 -7.88 18.66 3.15
N ALA A 89 -7.08 18.13 4.09
CA ALA A 89 -5.70 18.54 4.26
C ALA A 89 -4.84 17.41 4.83
N LEU A 90 -3.56 17.37 4.43
CA LEU A 90 -2.55 16.54 5.09
C LEU A 90 -1.83 17.41 6.13
N MET A 91 -1.87 17.01 7.40
CA MET A 91 -1.33 17.80 8.51
C MET A 91 0.15 17.49 8.75
N LYS A 92 0.44 16.21 8.96
CA LYS A 92 1.78 15.69 9.19
C LYS A 92 1.86 14.22 8.80
N PHE A 93 3.07 13.73 8.60
CA PHE A 93 3.31 12.30 8.54
C PHE A 93 4.69 11.94 9.07
N ASN A 94 4.82 10.72 9.55
CA ASN A 94 6.09 10.14 9.95
C ASN A 94 6.42 8.99 9.00
N MET A 95 7.68 8.84 8.62
CA MET A 95 8.10 7.75 7.75
C MET A 95 9.47 7.17 8.13
N LEU A 96 9.70 5.92 7.75
CA LEU A 96 11.00 5.27 7.91
C LEU A 96 11.97 5.68 6.81
N GLN A 97 13.26 5.66 7.13
CA GLN A 97 14.38 5.91 6.21
C GLN A 97 14.71 4.72 5.29
N ASN A 98 13.74 3.85 5.04
CA ASN A 98 13.92 2.62 4.28
C ASN A 98 13.52 2.79 2.81
N TYR A 99 14.01 1.89 1.96
CA TYR A 99 13.65 1.85 0.54
C TYR A 99 12.16 1.53 0.31
N MET A 100 11.61 0.66 1.18
CA MET A 100 10.19 0.47 1.40
C MET A 100 9.86 1.10 2.74
N SER A 101 8.95 2.07 2.76
CA SER A 101 8.65 2.82 3.98
C SER A 101 7.23 2.55 4.49
N SER A 102 7.04 2.77 5.79
CA SER A 102 5.71 2.91 6.39
C SER A 102 5.44 4.36 6.64
N PHE A 103 4.26 4.81 6.26
CA PHE A 103 3.79 6.18 6.42
C PHE A 103 2.73 6.21 7.50
N TYR A 104 2.98 6.98 8.55
CA TYR A 104 2.07 7.23 9.67
C TYR A 104 1.56 8.66 9.54
N MET A 105 0.35 8.80 9.02
CA MET A 105 -0.18 10.06 8.53
C MET A 105 -1.28 10.58 9.43
N THR A 106 -1.27 11.89 9.70
CA THR A 106 -2.40 12.61 10.30
C THR A 106 -2.98 13.56 9.27
N LEU A 107 -4.27 13.45 9.02
CA LEU A 107 -4.97 14.21 7.99
C LEU A 107 -6.31 14.74 8.50
N LEU A 108 -6.82 15.77 7.84
CA LEU A 108 -8.18 16.27 8.00
C LEU A 108 -9.03 15.74 6.85
N ALA A 109 -10.18 15.18 7.17
CA ALA A 109 -11.18 14.76 6.22
C ALA A 109 -12.49 15.51 6.47
N HIS A 110 -13.24 15.75 5.41
CA HIS A 110 -14.56 16.36 5.49
C HIS A 110 -15.58 15.43 4.84
N ASP A 111 -16.80 15.49 5.33
CA ASP A 111 -17.91 14.79 4.69
C ASP A 111 -18.47 15.72 3.60
N PRO A 112 -18.55 15.29 2.34
CA PRO A 112 -19.13 16.10 1.26
C PRO A 112 -20.64 16.26 1.39
N ASP A 113 -21.32 15.47 2.24
CA ASP A 113 -22.77 15.61 2.45
C ASP A 113 -23.10 16.96 3.12
N PRO A 114 -23.89 17.85 2.47
CA PRO A 114 -24.30 19.12 3.06
C PRO A 114 -25.18 18.97 4.31
N ALA A 115 -25.76 17.79 4.57
CA ALA A 115 -26.49 17.49 5.79
C ALA A 115 -25.57 17.07 6.96
N ALA A 116 -24.35 16.62 6.67
CA ALA A 116 -23.34 16.38 7.69
C ALA A 116 -22.78 17.73 8.15
N SER A 117 -22.57 17.90 9.45
CA SER A 117 -21.95 19.12 9.98
C SER A 117 -20.63 19.39 9.24
N SER A 118 -20.40 20.63 8.81
CA SER A 118 -19.17 21.08 8.11
C SER A 118 -17.88 20.95 8.92
N SER A 119 -17.94 20.24 10.05
CA SER A 119 -16.83 19.87 10.90
C SER A 119 -15.89 18.91 10.18
N GLN A 120 -14.67 19.36 9.94
CA GLN A 120 -13.58 18.49 9.55
C GLN A 120 -13.26 17.53 10.70
N LYS A 121 -13.00 16.26 10.36
CA LYS A 121 -12.55 15.24 11.31
C LYS A 121 -11.07 14.96 11.12
N THR A 122 -10.35 14.81 12.22
CA THR A 122 -8.96 14.38 12.17
C THR A 122 -8.90 12.85 12.04
N PHE A 123 -8.08 12.35 11.14
CA PHE A 123 -7.85 10.93 10.90
C PHE A 123 -6.38 10.58 11.07
N GLN A 124 -6.13 9.37 11.56
CA GLN A 124 -4.84 8.70 11.57
C GLN A 124 -4.87 7.56 10.56
N VAL A 125 -3.90 7.56 9.65
CA VAL A 125 -3.78 6.59 8.55
C VAL A 125 -2.37 6.00 8.50
N ARG A 126 -2.26 4.68 8.52
CA ARG A 126 -1.01 3.94 8.29
C ARG A 126 -1.04 3.26 6.93
N VAL A 127 0.00 3.52 6.13
CA VAL A 127 0.24 2.83 4.85
C VAL A 127 1.64 2.23 4.83
N ASP A 128 1.73 0.93 4.60
CA ASP A 128 2.97 0.17 4.51
C ASP A 128 3.26 -0.18 3.04
N GLU A 129 4.43 0.23 2.53
CA GLU A 129 4.91 -0.19 1.21
C GLU A 129 5.43 -1.63 1.24
N GLN A 130 5.06 -2.44 0.25
CA GLN A 130 5.46 -3.85 0.12
C GLN A 130 6.38 -4.12 -1.07
N GLN A 131 6.34 -3.28 -2.11
CA GLN A 131 7.14 -3.46 -3.31
C GLN A 131 7.63 -2.14 -3.91
N PHE A 132 8.86 -2.15 -4.44
CA PHE A 132 9.45 -1.01 -5.13
C PHE A 132 9.29 -1.12 -6.65
N GLY A 133 8.97 -0.01 -7.29
CA GLY A 133 8.91 0.09 -8.76
C GLY A 133 7.62 -0.45 -9.37
N THR A 134 6.70 -0.92 -8.55
CA THR A 134 5.34 -1.33 -8.89
C THR A 134 4.43 -1.00 -7.71
N LEU A 135 3.12 -0.96 -7.94
CA LEU A 135 2.17 -0.72 -6.85
C LEU A 135 2.10 -1.97 -5.96
N GLY A 136 2.47 -1.81 -4.70
CA GLY A 136 2.31 -2.81 -3.66
C GLY A 136 2.25 -2.12 -2.31
N ILE A 137 1.04 -1.90 -1.78
CA ILE A 137 0.81 -1.18 -0.53
C ILE A 137 -0.26 -1.85 0.31
N ASN A 138 -0.17 -1.67 1.62
CA ASN A 138 -1.14 -2.15 2.60
C ASN A 138 -1.55 -1.02 3.54
N CYS A 139 -2.84 -0.85 3.78
CA CYS A 139 -3.37 0.05 4.79
C CYS A 139 -4.00 -0.77 5.92
N SER A 140 -3.36 -0.71 7.09
CA SER A 140 -3.79 -1.43 8.29
C SER A 140 -4.59 -0.55 9.26
N ILE A 141 -4.26 0.74 9.32
CA ILE A 141 -4.91 1.70 10.21
C ILE A 141 -5.50 2.82 9.37
N ALA A 142 -6.80 3.07 9.54
CA ALA A 142 -7.48 4.27 9.09
C ALA A 142 -8.64 4.51 10.05
N ARG A 143 -8.50 5.49 10.95
CA ARG A 143 -9.50 5.78 11.99
C ARG A 143 -9.55 7.27 12.33
N PRO A 144 -10.72 7.80 12.73
CA PRO A 144 -10.79 9.13 13.33
C PRO A 144 -9.90 9.18 14.59
N LYS A 145 -9.18 10.29 14.78
CA LYS A 145 -8.49 10.58 16.03
C LYS A 145 -9.57 11.05 17.03
N HIS A 146 -9.80 10.29 18.10
CA HIS A 146 -10.78 10.69 19.11
C HIS A 146 -10.32 11.99 19.80
N GLU A 147 -11.20 12.99 19.82
CA GLU A 147 -11.07 14.15 20.70
C GLU A 147 -11.56 13.72 22.09
N GLY A 148 -10.62 13.29 22.94
CA GLY A 148 -10.91 12.84 24.29
C GLY A 148 -10.60 11.35 24.47
N ASP A 149 -9.88 11.07 25.55
CA ASP A 149 -9.43 9.77 26.02
C ASP A 149 -10.47 8.64 25.98
N LEU A 150 -9.95 7.44 25.72
CA LEU A 150 -10.50 6.12 26.08
C LEU A 150 -11.81 5.69 25.41
N LEU A 151 -11.71 4.93 24.30
CA LEU A 151 -12.50 3.70 24.08
C LEU A 151 -12.09 2.97 22.78
N GLU A 152 -11.40 1.84 22.98
CA GLU A 152 -11.49 0.55 22.27
C GLU A 152 -11.19 0.45 20.75
N VAL A 153 -10.48 -0.55 20.22
CA VAL A 153 -10.05 -1.86 20.69
C VAL A 153 -8.53 -1.95 20.42
N SER A 154 -7.74 -2.20 21.45
CA SER A 154 -6.37 -2.68 21.26
C SER A 154 -6.46 -4.06 20.64
N THR A 155 -6.28 -4.14 19.32
CA THR A 155 -5.76 -5.38 18.75
C THR A 155 -4.41 -5.56 19.44
N LYS A 156 -4.26 -6.61 20.26
CA LYS A 156 -3.00 -7.03 20.90
C LYS A 156 -1.97 -7.49 19.86
N THR A 157 -1.81 -6.72 18.78
CA THR A 157 -0.76 -6.89 17.79
C THR A 157 0.40 -6.04 18.25
N PRO A 158 1.60 -6.62 18.47
CA PRO A 158 2.77 -5.83 18.85
C PRO A 158 3.00 -4.73 17.81
N PHE A 159 3.44 -3.55 18.27
CA PHE A 159 3.77 -2.47 17.35
C PHE A 159 4.95 -2.90 16.46
N ILE A 160 4.69 -3.00 15.16
CA ILE A 160 5.71 -3.29 14.15
C ILE A 160 5.97 -2.00 13.36
N PRO A 161 7.19 -1.41 13.44
CA PRO A 161 7.51 -0.17 12.74
C PRO A 161 7.30 -0.20 11.22
N HIS A 162 7.50 -1.36 10.59
CA HIS A 162 7.23 -1.57 9.17
C HIS A 162 6.67 -2.96 8.90
N PHE A 163 5.54 -3.03 8.21
CA PHE A 163 4.93 -4.31 7.86
C PHE A 163 5.31 -4.72 6.44
N HIS A 164 6.26 -5.66 6.30
CA HIS A 164 6.72 -6.16 5.00
C HIS A 164 5.70 -7.04 4.25
N GLY A 165 4.48 -7.25 4.76
CA GLY A 165 3.51 -8.17 4.14
C GLY A 165 3.92 -9.66 4.16
N GLY A 166 5.17 -9.97 4.52
CA GLY A 166 5.76 -11.31 4.54
C GLY A 166 5.52 -12.10 5.83
N ALA A 167 4.84 -11.54 6.83
CA ALA A 167 4.45 -12.26 8.05
C ALA A 167 3.09 -12.96 7.91
N LEU A 168 2.76 -13.48 6.71
CA LEU A 168 1.97 -14.71 6.63
C LEU A 168 2.97 -15.85 6.82
N GLY A 169 3.27 -16.23 8.06
CA GLY A 169 3.99 -17.49 8.28
C GLY A 169 4.91 -17.65 9.49
N ASP A 170 5.04 -16.71 10.42
CA ASP A 170 5.77 -17.01 11.67
C ASP A 170 4.80 -17.09 12.87
N GLY A 171 4.30 -18.30 13.07
CA GLY A 171 4.20 -18.86 14.43
C GLY A 171 2.83 -19.11 15.03
N ILE A 172 1.73 -18.52 14.56
CA ILE A 172 0.42 -18.70 15.22
C ILE A 172 -0.39 -19.87 14.65
N PHE A 173 -0.28 -20.16 13.35
CA PHE A 173 -0.88 -21.35 12.75
C PHE A 173 0.22 -22.37 12.37
N LYS A 174 0.65 -23.18 13.34
CA LYS A 174 1.27 -24.48 13.04
C LYS A 174 0.17 -25.48 12.73
N GLY A 175 -0.30 -25.41 11.50
CA GLY A 175 -1.15 -26.40 10.87
C GLY A 175 -1.15 -26.10 9.38
N GLU A 176 -0.91 -27.12 8.56
CA GLU A 176 -1.26 -27.01 7.14
C GLU A 176 -2.76 -26.66 7.10
N LEU A 177 -3.10 -25.44 6.63
CA LEU A 177 -4.49 -25.13 6.35
C LEU A 177 -4.93 -26.12 5.26
N PRO A 178 -6.05 -26.85 5.44
CA PRO A 178 -6.46 -27.85 4.49
C PRO A 178 -6.69 -27.21 3.11
N ASP A 179 -6.20 -27.89 2.08
CA ASP A 179 -6.53 -27.58 0.68
C ASP A 179 -8.05 -27.50 0.56
N CYS A 180 -8.54 -26.31 0.18
CA CYS A 180 -9.92 -25.93 -0.12
C CYS A 180 -11.04 -26.61 0.71
N LEU A 181 -11.73 -25.84 1.56
CA LEU A 181 -12.99 -26.26 2.20
C LEU A 181 -14.00 -26.77 1.15
N SER A 182 -14.49 -28.01 1.32
CA SER A 182 -15.52 -28.61 0.46
C SER A 182 -16.85 -27.85 0.53
N ASP A 183 -17.71 -28.00 -0.48
CA ASP A 183 -19.03 -27.34 -0.54
C ASP A 183 -19.90 -27.71 0.68
N ASP A 184 -19.80 -28.95 1.16
CA ASP A 184 -20.52 -29.42 2.34
C ASP A 184 -20.07 -28.70 3.63
N ALA A 185 -18.76 -28.43 3.75
CA ALA A 185 -18.22 -27.70 4.90
C ALA A 185 -18.62 -26.21 4.89
N LEU A 186 -18.72 -25.61 3.70
CA LEU A 186 -19.17 -24.22 3.55
C LEU A 186 -20.67 -24.07 3.84
N ASN A 187 -21.49 -25.01 3.37
CA ASN A 187 -22.92 -25.03 3.66
C ASN A 187 -23.19 -25.20 5.16
N ALA A 188 -22.42 -26.07 5.84
CA ALA A 188 -22.50 -26.22 7.29
C ALA A 188 -22.11 -24.93 8.05
N LEU A 189 -21.10 -24.19 7.56
CA LEU A 189 -20.70 -22.90 8.13
C LEU A 189 -21.75 -21.80 7.90
N MET A 190 -22.35 -21.74 6.70
CA MET A 190 -23.45 -20.82 6.41
C MET A 190 -24.66 -21.09 7.30
N GLU A 191 -24.98 -22.36 7.54
CA GLU A 191 -26.08 -22.75 8.41
C GLU A 191 -25.81 -22.40 9.88
N ALA A 192 -24.56 -22.55 10.35
CA ALA A 192 -24.15 -22.16 11.70
C ALA A 192 -24.17 -20.64 11.91
N VAL A 193 -23.75 -19.85 10.92
CA VAL A 193 -23.87 -18.37 10.96
C VAL A 193 -25.32 -17.92 10.92
N SER A 194 -26.16 -18.56 10.10
CA SER A 194 -27.60 -18.25 10.04
C SER A 194 -28.34 -18.58 11.35
N LYS A 195 -27.75 -19.41 12.22
CA LYS A 195 -28.27 -19.76 13.54
C LYS A 195 -27.65 -18.93 14.68
N ASP A 196 -26.84 -17.91 14.37
CA ASP A 196 -26.07 -17.10 15.34
C ASP A 196 -25.09 -17.92 16.22
N GLU A 197 -24.77 -19.16 15.83
CA GLU A 197 -23.84 -20.02 16.57
C GLU A 197 -22.38 -19.63 16.32
N LEU A 198 -22.10 -18.96 15.21
CA LEU A 198 -20.80 -18.44 14.82
C LEU A 198 -20.89 -16.99 14.33
N PRO A 199 -19.89 -16.14 14.63
CA PRO A 199 -19.83 -14.79 14.09
C PRO A 199 -19.72 -14.77 12.55
N GLU A 200 -20.34 -13.78 11.90
CA GLU A 200 -20.36 -13.62 10.43
C GLU A 200 -18.94 -13.58 9.81
N HIS A 201 -17.96 -12.99 10.51
CA HIS A 201 -16.56 -12.95 10.05
C HIS A 201 -15.91 -14.34 9.91
N VAL A 202 -16.43 -15.38 10.57
CA VAL A 202 -15.93 -16.76 10.45
C VAL A 202 -16.29 -17.36 9.10
N LEU A 203 -17.48 -17.04 8.58
CA LEU A 203 -17.87 -17.40 7.21
C LEU A 203 -17.03 -16.63 6.20
N ASP A 204 -16.76 -15.35 6.45
CA ASP A 204 -15.84 -14.55 5.63
C ASP A 204 -14.41 -15.09 5.64
N ASP A 205 -13.93 -15.62 6.77
CA ASP A 205 -12.61 -16.25 6.92
C ASP A 205 -12.53 -17.63 6.25
N ALA A 206 -13.62 -18.39 6.28
CA ALA A 206 -13.74 -19.64 5.53
C ALA A 206 -13.81 -19.38 4.01
N LEU A 207 -14.57 -18.37 3.60
CA LEU A 207 -14.52 -17.83 2.24
C LEU A 207 -13.13 -17.27 1.92
N TYR A 208 -12.42 -16.66 2.88
CA TYR A 208 -11.06 -16.13 2.72
C TYR A 208 -10.07 -17.25 2.39
N ALA A 209 -10.14 -18.37 3.13
CA ALA A 209 -9.32 -19.56 2.93
C ALA A 209 -9.67 -20.29 1.61
N ARG A 210 -10.96 -20.43 1.30
CA ARG A 210 -11.42 -21.01 0.02
C ARG A 210 -11.09 -20.12 -1.18
N ALA A 211 -11.21 -18.81 -1.02
CA ALA A 211 -10.84 -17.80 -2.00
C ALA A 211 -9.34 -17.48 -2.00
N GLY A 212 -8.50 -18.40 -1.51
CA GLY A 212 -7.11 -18.50 -1.94
C GLY A 212 -6.92 -18.78 -3.44
N GLY A 213 -7.87 -18.37 -4.28
CA GLY A 213 -7.83 -18.39 -5.75
C GLY A 213 -7.16 -17.15 -6.35
N ILE A 214 -7.64 -16.68 -7.51
CA ILE A 214 -7.01 -15.68 -8.40
C ILE A 214 -6.50 -14.37 -7.74
N PHE A 215 -6.93 -14.05 -6.51
CA PHE A 215 -6.51 -12.86 -5.77
C PHE A 215 -5.26 -13.08 -4.90
N GLN A 216 -4.64 -14.25 -4.96
CA GLN A 216 -3.33 -14.55 -4.36
C GLN A 216 -2.20 -14.56 -5.41
N GLY A 217 -0.95 -14.55 -4.97
CA GLY A 217 0.21 -14.68 -5.86
C GLY A 217 0.46 -13.48 -6.77
N GLU A 218 1.00 -13.73 -7.97
CA GLU A 218 1.29 -12.71 -8.98
C GLU A 218 0.01 -12.10 -9.57
N LEU A 219 0.11 -10.90 -10.15
CA LEU A 219 -1.01 -10.28 -10.86
C LEU A 219 -1.25 -10.99 -12.19
N PRO A 220 -2.52 -11.21 -12.61
CA PRO A 220 -2.82 -11.85 -13.89
C PRO A 220 -2.28 -11.04 -15.06
N ASP A 221 -2.20 -11.68 -16.21
CA ASP A 221 -1.95 -10.99 -17.47
C ASP A 221 -3.22 -10.28 -17.97
N TRP A 222 -3.02 -9.36 -18.90
CA TRP A 222 -4.15 -8.64 -19.49
C TRP A 222 -5.05 -9.63 -20.24
N PRO A 223 -6.37 -9.61 -20.00
CA PRO A 223 -7.31 -10.52 -20.66
C PRO A 223 -7.44 -10.20 -22.15
N SER A 224 -7.72 -11.21 -22.97
CA SER A 224 -8.03 -11.00 -24.39
C SER A 224 -9.33 -10.21 -24.56
N ASP A 225 -9.48 -9.54 -25.70
CA ASP A 225 -10.70 -8.79 -26.01
C ASP A 225 -11.94 -9.71 -26.02
N ASP A 226 -11.80 -10.94 -26.53
CA ASP A 226 -12.87 -11.94 -26.51
C ASP A 226 -13.30 -12.29 -25.07
N ALA A 227 -12.34 -12.41 -24.15
CA ALA A 227 -12.62 -12.71 -22.75
C ALA A 227 -13.31 -11.53 -22.06
N LEU A 228 -12.88 -10.29 -22.34
CA LEU A 228 -13.53 -9.08 -21.82
C LEU A 228 -14.97 -8.94 -22.33
N ASN A 229 -15.27 -9.45 -23.52
CA ASN A 229 -16.57 -9.35 -24.16
C ASN A 229 -17.52 -10.53 -23.84
N ASP A 230 -17.09 -11.53 -23.04
CA ASP A 230 -17.91 -12.72 -22.74
C ASP A 230 -19.16 -12.41 -21.89
N GLY A 231 -19.20 -11.23 -21.26
CA GLY A 231 -20.34 -10.69 -20.51
C GLY A 231 -20.66 -11.40 -19.18
N LYS A 232 -19.85 -12.38 -18.76
CA LYS A 232 -20.06 -13.20 -17.56
C LYS A 232 -18.92 -13.00 -16.55
N ARG A 233 -17.68 -13.03 -17.03
CA ARG A 233 -16.50 -12.94 -16.16
C ARG A 233 -16.23 -11.51 -15.71
N PHE A 234 -16.35 -10.55 -16.62
CA PHE A 234 -16.01 -9.16 -16.35
C PHE A 234 -17.26 -8.28 -16.37
N TYR A 235 -17.33 -7.33 -15.44
CA TYR A 235 -18.26 -6.20 -15.54
C TYR A 235 -17.55 -5.04 -16.21
N MET A 236 -18.02 -4.64 -17.39
CA MET A 236 -17.59 -3.39 -18.03
C MET A 236 -18.34 -2.25 -17.37
N LEU A 237 -17.60 -1.32 -16.76
CA LEU A 237 -18.21 -0.12 -16.22
C LEU A 237 -18.76 0.76 -17.36
N LYS A 238 -19.73 1.61 -17.03
CA LYS A 238 -20.13 2.76 -17.85
C LYS A 238 -19.31 3.97 -17.47
N GLU A 239 -19.17 4.91 -18.40
CA GLU A 239 -18.37 6.13 -18.17
C GLU A 239 -18.83 6.93 -16.95
N SER A 240 -20.15 7.06 -16.80
CA SER A 240 -20.76 7.70 -15.63
C SER A 240 -20.45 7.00 -14.31
N GLU A 241 -20.21 5.68 -14.30
CA GLU A 241 -19.92 4.93 -13.08
C GLU A 241 -18.50 5.16 -12.59
N TRP A 242 -17.51 5.16 -13.49
CA TRP A 242 -16.13 5.45 -13.06
C TRP A 242 -15.87 6.94 -12.85
N GLN A 243 -16.57 7.83 -13.57
CA GLN A 243 -16.51 9.26 -13.31
C GLN A 243 -17.15 9.66 -11.97
N ALA A 244 -18.19 8.94 -11.54
CA ALA A 244 -18.77 9.13 -10.21
C ALA A 244 -17.89 8.56 -9.07
N THR A 245 -16.79 7.90 -9.42
CA THR A 245 -15.96 7.14 -8.49
C THR A 245 -14.52 7.64 -8.46
N ASP A 246 -14.21 8.52 -7.52
CA ASP A 246 -12.90 9.17 -7.41
C ASP A 246 -11.73 8.19 -7.21
N TRP A 247 -11.98 7.03 -6.61
CA TRP A 247 -10.92 6.09 -6.26
C TRP A 247 -10.38 5.28 -7.45
N ILE A 248 -11.10 5.19 -8.59
CA ILE A 248 -10.58 4.51 -9.79
C ILE A 248 -9.43 5.32 -10.39
N SER A 249 -9.60 6.64 -10.52
CA SER A 249 -8.49 7.54 -10.88
C SER A 249 -7.34 7.42 -9.89
N MET A 250 -7.65 7.43 -8.59
CA MET A 250 -6.64 7.25 -7.55
C MET A 250 -5.84 5.95 -7.71
N TYR A 251 -6.47 4.83 -8.09
CA TYR A 251 -5.77 3.56 -8.33
C TYR A 251 -4.80 3.67 -9.50
N LEU A 252 -5.21 4.29 -10.61
CA LEU A 252 -4.35 4.53 -11.75
C LEU A 252 -3.18 5.47 -11.39
N GLU A 253 -3.45 6.57 -10.69
CA GLU A 253 -2.44 7.50 -10.20
C GLU A 253 -1.43 6.80 -9.27
N LEU A 254 -1.89 5.90 -8.40
CA LEU A 254 -1.04 5.09 -7.53
C LEU A 254 -0.14 4.15 -8.35
N VAL A 255 -0.66 3.48 -9.38
CA VAL A 255 0.17 2.63 -10.27
C VAL A 255 1.28 3.44 -10.91
N ILE A 256 0.94 4.61 -11.48
CA ILE A 256 1.91 5.45 -12.20
C ILE A 256 2.97 6.00 -11.24
N THR A 257 2.57 6.57 -10.10
CA THR A 257 3.48 7.24 -9.16
C THR A 257 4.34 6.28 -8.32
N THR A 258 3.88 5.05 -8.09
CA THR A 258 4.72 4.02 -7.45
C THR A 258 5.72 3.38 -8.42
N THR A 259 5.37 3.35 -9.71
CA THR A 259 6.24 2.87 -10.78
C THR A 259 7.32 3.91 -11.13
N ASP A 260 6.92 5.18 -11.26
CA ASP A 260 7.81 6.32 -11.47
C ASP A 260 7.82 7.27 -10.26
N ARG A 261 8.71 6.97 -9.30
CA ARG A 261 8.90 7.85 -8.12
C ARG A 261 9.60 9.17 -8.44
N SER A 262 10.02 9.42 -9.69
CA SER A 262 10.56 10.73 -10.09
C SER A 262 9.48 11.80 -10.23
N ILE A 263 8.20 11.41 -10.24
CA ILE A 263 7.04 12.30 -10.22
C ILE A 263 6.87 12.89 -8.81
N THR A 264 7.79 13.78 -8.44
CA THR A 264 7.87 14.35 -7.09
C THR A 264 7.30 15.75 -6.98
N GLU A 265 7.16 16.49 -8.09
CA GLU A 265 6.76 17.90 -8.03
C GLU A 265 5.28 18.08 -8.41
N SER A 266 4.62 19.08 -7.81
CA SER A 266 3.23 19.43 -8.14
C SER A 266 3.05 19.87 -9.59
N VAL A 267 4.10 20.42 -10.21
CA VAL A 267 4.09 20.83 -11.62
C VAL A 267 4.06 19.60 -12.52
N GLN A 268 4.96 18.64 -12.31
CA GLN A 268 4.97 17.35 -13.02
C GLN A 268 3.67 16.57 -12.79
N LYS A 269 3.13 16.61 -11.56
CA LYS A 269 1.82 16.05 -11.24
C LYS A 269 0.74 16.65 -12.13
N SER A 270 0.69 17.98 -12.22
CA SER A 270 -0.28 18.68 -13.04
C SER A 270 -0.11 18.32 -14.51
N GLU A 271 1.12 18.27 -15.03
CA GLU A 271 1.38 17.97 -16.43
C GLU A 271 1.05 16.53 -16.81
N ILE A 272 1.33 15.55 -15.95
CA ILE A 272 1.13 14.13 -16.26
C ILE A 272 -0.30 13.71 -15.90
N LEU A 273 -0.76 13.98 -14.68
CA LEU A 273 -2.04 13.45 -14.19
C LEU A 273 -3.25 14.18 -14.77
N SER A 274 -3.15 15.47 -15.13
CA SER A 274 -4.29 16.18 -15.76
C SER A 274 -4.57 15.73 -17.19
N LYS A 275 -3.59 15.09 -17.83
CA LYS A 275 -3.73 14.54 -19.19
C LYS A 275 -4.25 13.10 -19.19
N LEU A 276 -4.28 12.43 -18.03
CA LEU A 276 -4.72 11.05 -17.96
C LEU A 276 -6.22 10.98 -18.27
N GLU A 277 -6.54 10.19 -19.28
CA GLU A 277 -7.90 9.95 -19.71
C GLU A 277 -8.19 8.46 -19.56
N ILE A 278 -9.11 8.09 -18.67
CA ILE A 278 -9.58 6.71 -18.53
C ILE A 278 -10.56 6.43 -19.65
N VAL A 279 -10.25 5.43 -20.47
CA VAL A 279 -11.02 5.06 -21.67
C VAL A 279 -11.97 3.90 -21.39
N LYS A 280 -11.49 2.89 -20.64
CA LYS A 280 -12.26 1.67 -20.38
C LYS A 280 -11.86 1.08 -19.03
N VAL A 281 -12.84 0.60 -18.27
CA VAL A 281 -12.60 -0.11 -17.01
C VAL A 281 -13.41 -1.39 -16.95
N ALA A 282 -12.73 -2.49 -16.64
CA ALA A 282 -13.35 -3.78 -16.39
C ALA A 282 -13.05 -4.25 -14.96
N ILE A 283 -14.04 -4.91 -14.34
CA ILE A 283 -13.93 -5.46 -12.99
C ILE A 283 -14.13 -6.98 -13.03
N GLU A 284 -13.20 -7.71 -12.42
CA GLU A 284 -13.32 -9.15 -12.19
C GLU A 284 -13.39 -9.43 -10.69
N THR A 285 -14.40 -10.21 -10.28
CA THR A 285 -14.64 -10.67 -8.92
C THR A 285 -14.62 -12.20 -8.85
N ALA A 286 -14.58 -12.78 -7.64
CA ALA A 286 -14.61 -14.24 -7.49
C ALA A 286 -15.95 -14.85 -7.94
N THR A 287 -17.03 -14.10 -7.76
CA THR A 287 -18.38 -14.52 -8.15
C THR A 287 -18.55 -14.39 -9.66
N LYS A 288 -18.97 -15.48 -10.29
CA LYS A 288 -19.47 -15.48 -11.67
C LYS A 288 -20.97 -15.31 -11.59
N ASP A 289 -21.41 -14.06 -11.59
CA ASP A 289 -22.84 -13.75 -11.60
C ASP A 289 -23.41 -14.10 -12.99
N GLU A 290 -24.67 -14.53 -13.05
CA GLU A 290 -25.38 -14.74 -14.32
C GLU A 290 -25.46 -13.43 -15.13
N GLU A 291 -25.54 -12.29 -14.42
CA GLU A 291 -25.47 -10.95 -14.97
C GLU A 291 -24.55 -10.06 -14.10
N PRO A 292 -23.37 -9.64 -14.61
CA PRO A 292 -22.45 -8.78 -13.86
C PRO A 292 -23.08 -7.41 -13.56
N SER A 293 -23.05 -6.99 -12.30
CA SER A 293 -23.65 -5.72 -11.84
C SER A 293 -22.62 -4.73 -11.29
N ASN A 294 -23.05 -3.48 -11.13
CA ASN A 294 -22.24 -2.41 -10.54
C ASN A 294 -21.92 -2.60 -9.05
N GLU A 295 -22.57 -3.55 -8.36
CA GLU A 295 -22.21 -3.90 -6.98
C GLU A 295 -20.77 -4.44 -6.89
N ARG A 296 -20.21 -4.96 -8.00
CA ARG A 296 -18.79 -5.35 -8.08
C ARG A 296 -17.83 -4.18 -7.80
N LEU A 297 -18.26 -2.93 -7.96
CA LEU A 297 -17.47 -1.74 -7.56
C LEU A 297 -17.17 -1.70 -6.06
N LYS A 298 -18.09 -2.20 -5.24
CA LYS A 298 -17.96 -2.22 -3.77
C LYS A 298 -17.28 -3.50 -3.27
N ALA A 299 -17.05 -4.47 -4.14
CA ALA A 299 -16.50 -5.77 -3.77
C ALA A 299 -15.15 -5.65 -3.05
N TYR A 300 -15.02 -6.25 -1.88
CA TYR A 300 -13.78 -6.23 -1.10
C TYR A 300 -12.59 -6.88 -1.80
N ARG A 301 -12.85 -7.73 -2.81
CA ARG A 301 -11.84 -8.41 -3.62
C ARG A 301 -12.18 -8.26 -5.10
N ALA A 302 -11.29 -7.61 -5.84
CA ALA A 302 -11.51 -7.36 -7.24
C ALA A 302 -10.18 -7.11 -7.99
N HIS A 303 -10.16 -7.49 -9.27
CA HIS A 303 -9.18 -6.98 -10.22
C HIS A 303 -9.85 -5.89 -11.05
N PHE A 304 -9.14 -4.78 -11.18
CA PHE A 304 -9.49 -3.65 -12.02
C PHE A 304 -8.53 -3.66 -13.20
N TYR A 305 -9.10 -3.72 -14.40
CA TYR A 305 -8.38 -3.60 -15.65
C TYR A 305 -8.73 -2.23 -16.24
N ILE A 306 -7.74 -1.33 -16.26
CA ILE A 306 -7.93 0.07 -16.60
C ILE A 306 -7.17 0.35 -17.90
N THR A 307 -7.89 0.75 -18.94
CA THR A 307 -7.31 1.29 -20.17
C THR A 307 -7.35 2.81 -20.12
N PHE A 308 -6.23 3.47 -20.43
CA PHE A 308 -6.08 4.91 -20.32
C PHE A 308 -5.14 5.50 -21.40
N LYS A 309 -5.24 6.81 -21.62
CA LYS A 309 -4.37 7.62 -22.50
C LYS A 309 -3.69 8.73 -21.69
N GLY A 310 -2.82 9.52 -22.34
CA GLY A 310 -2.26 10.74 -21.76
C GLY A 310 -0.87 10.59 -21.11
N LEU A 311 -0.39 9.36 -20.93
CA LEU A 311 0.94 9.09 -20.40
C LEU A 311 1.94 8.93 -21.55
N ALA A 312 2.62 10.01 -21.95
CA ALA A 312 3.48 10.01 -23.14
C ALA A 312 4.67 9.03 -23.03
N GLU A 313 5.37 9.01 -21.90
CA GLU A 313 6.57 8.20 -21.69
C GLU A 313 6.52 7.52 -20.30
N PRO A 314 5.94 6.30 -20.19
CA PRO A 314 5.94 5.57 -18.94
C PRO A 314 7.36 5.17 -18.55
N ARG A 315 7.81 5.66 -17.39
CA ARG A 315 9.08 5.25 -16.81
C ARG A 315 8.82 4.13 -15.83
N ALA A 316 9.20 2.92 -16.20
CA ALA A 316 9.04 1.74 -15.36
C ALA A 316 10.37 1.01 -15.20
N PRO A 317 10.72 0.56 -13.99
CA PRO A 317 11.90 -0.25 -13.81
C PRO A 317 11.84 -1.51 -14.68
N ARG A 318 12.85 -1.69 -15.54
CA ARG A 318 13.05 -2.88 -16.39
C ARG A 318 12.03 -3.06 -17.52
N GLN A 319 11.20 -2.05 -17.82
CA GLN A 319 10.28 -2.07 -18.96
C GLN A 319 10.49 -0.81 -19.80
N VAL A 320 10.46 -0.97 -21.12
CA VAL A 320 10.49 0.14 -22.08
C VAL A 320 9.17 0.16 -22.83
N PHE A 321 8.51 1.30 -22.83
CA PHE A 321 7.24 1.52 -23.51
C PHE A 321 7.44 2.36 -24.76
N GLU A 322 6.56 2.16 -25.73
CA GLU A 322 6.46 3.06 -26.87
C GLU A 322 6.07 4.47 -26.40
N ILE A 323 6.71 5.48 -26.99
CA ILE A 323 6.51 6.89 -26.66
C ILE A 323 5.34 7.42 -27.48
N GLY A 324 4.38 8.02 -26.79
CA GLY A 324 3.21 8.62 -27.43
C GLY A 324 2.11 8.89 -26.42
N GLU A 325 1.61 10.12 -26.39
CA GLU A 325 0.51 10.54 -25.51
C GLU A 325 -0.84 9.93 -25.91
N HIS A 326 -1.02 9.68 -27.22
CA HIS A 326 -2.22 9.12 -27.83
C HIS A 326 -2.32 7.59 -27.69
N LEU A 327 -1.26 6.93 -27.25
CA LEU A 327 -1.22 5.47 -27.13
C LEU A 327 -2.10 5.01 -25.97
N GLU A 328 -2.93 4.01 -26.25
CA GLU A 328 -3.69 3.33 -25.20
C GLU A 328 -2.75 2.48 -24.34
N ARG A 329 -2.87 2.66 -23.04
CA ARG A 329 -2.08 1.98 -22.03
C ARG A 329 -3.01 1.24 -21.10
N GLN A 330 -2.47 0.21 -20.48
CA GLN A 330 -3.23 -0.75 -19.70
C GLN A 330 -2.59 -0.89 -18.32
N ALA A 331 -3.42 -0.88 -17.28
CA ALA A 331 -3.00 -1.09 -15.90
C ALA A 331 -3.92 -2.11 -15.24
N ILE A 332 -3.32 -3.01 -14.45
CA ILE A 332 -4.06 -3.96 -13.62
C ILE A 332 -3.86 -3.57 -12.18
N VAL A 333 -4.95 -3.49 -11.42
CA VAL A 333 -4.93 -3.26 -9.97
C VAL A 333 -5.76 -4.33 -9.27
N ARG A 334 -5.15 -5.05 -8.35
CA ARG A 334 -5.81 -5.97 -7.44
C ARG A 334 -6.08 -5.29 -6.12
N ARG A 335 -7.35 -5.28 -5.71
CA ARG A 335 -7.82 -4.91 -4.39
C ARG A 335 -8.13 -6.15 -3.57
N VAL A 336 -7.66 -6.18 -2.33
CA VAL A 336 -8.00 -7.22 -1.36
C VAL A 336 -8.20 -6.59 0.01
N MET A 337 -9.39 -6.76 0.59
CA MET A 337 -9.60 -6.60 2.04
C MET A 337 -9.24 -7.90 2.76
N GLY A 338 -8.38 -7.80 3.76
CA GLY A 338 -8.05 -8.88 4.68
C GLY A 338 -9.10 -9.04 5.79
N HIS A 339 -9.07 -10.16 6.51
CA HIS A 339 -10.00 -10.46 7.61
C HIS A 339 -9.96 -9.43 8.75
N ARG A 340 -8.78 -8.87 9.03
CA ARG A 340 -8.63 -7.77 10.02
C ARG A 340 -9.06 -6.41 9.49
N GLY A 341 -9.62 -6.36 8.28
CA GLY A 341 -9.92 -5.12 7.56
C GLY A 341 -8.68 -4.44 6.97
N ASP A 342 -7.53 -5.12 6.83
CA ASP A 342 -6.35 -4.57 6.14
C ASP A 342 -6.65 -4.42 4.64
N LEU A 343 -6.52 -3.23 4.06
CA LEU A 343 -6.73 -3.01 2.62
C LEU A 343 -5.39 -3.08 1.88
N THR A 344 -5.23 -4.05 0.99
CA THR A 344 -4.05 -4.19 0.14
C THR A 344 -4.38 -3.81 -1.31
N LEU A 345 -3.48 -3.03 -1.93
CA LEU A 345 -3.46 -2.80 -3.37
C LEU A 345 -2.15 -3.33 -3.96
N LYS A 346 -2.27 -4.12 -5.02
CA LYS A 346 -1.16 -4.51 -5.89
C LYS A 346 -1.47 -4.11 -7.31
N GLY A 347 -0.52 -3.54 -8.06
CA GLY A 347 -0.77 -3.14 -9.43
C GLY A 347 0.47 -3.06 -10.30
N LYS A 348 0.26 -3.17 -11.62
CA LYS A 348 1.30 -3.10 -12.64
C LYS A 348 0.79 -2.40 -13.91
N LEU A 349 1.69 -1.73 -14.62
CA LEU A 349 1.49 -1.37 -16.03
C LEU A 349 1.66 -2.61 -16.89
N CYS A 350 0.80 -2.76 -17.90
CA CYS A 350 0.80 -3.89 -18.83
C CYS A 350 1.47 -3.51 -20.16
N GLY A 351 2.10 -4.50 -20.80
CA GLY A 351 2.87 -4.30 -22.02
C GLY A 351 4.31 -3.85 -21.75
N GLY A 352 4.90 -3.17 -22.74
CA GLY A 352 6.29 -2.78 -22.73
C GLY A 352 7.26 -3.94 -22.98
N GLN A 353 8.43 -3.64 -23.53
CA GLN A 353 9.50 -4.62 -23.72
C GLN A 353 10.35 -4.72 -22.47
N TYR A 354 10.53 -5.94 -21.96
CA TYR A 354 11.36 -6.19 -20.80
C TYR A 354 12.85 -6.11 -21.15
N ILE A 355 13.60 -5.33 -20.37
CA ILE A 355 15.05 -5.28 -20.46
C ILE A 355 15.62 -6.54 -19.81
N LYS A 356 16.10 -7.50 -20.61
CA LYS A 356 16.82 -8.68 -20.11
C LYS A 356 18.06 -8.22 -19.34
N ARG A 357 18.23 -8.69 -18.10
CA ARG A 357 19.50 -8.52 -17.37
C ARG A 357 20.63 -9.13 -18.20
N ARG A 358 21.72 -8.39 -18.42
CA ARG A 358 23.02 -9.06 -18.53
C ARG A 358 23.28 -9.67 -17.16
N SER A 359 23.26 -11.00 -17.06
CA SER A 359 23.79 -11.70 -15.90
C SER A 359 25.24 -11.25 -15.73
N LEU A 360 25.52 -10.47 -14.70
CA LEU A 360 26.88 -10.34 -14.18
C LEU A 360 27.22 -11.68 -13.53
N ALA A 361 27.50 -12.69 -14.37
CA ALA A 361 28.38 -13.74 -13.94
C ALA A 361 29.70 -13.03 -13.65
N LEU A 362 30.10 -12.97 -12.38
CA LEU A 362 31.51 -12.76 -12.06
C LEU A 362 32.27 -13.82 -12.87
N LYS A 363 32.91 -13.42 -13.95
CA LYS A 363 34.00 -14.19 -14.52
C LYS A 363 35.11 -14.11 -13.49
N SER A 364 35.13 -15.08 -12.59
CA SER A 364 36.35 -15.42 -11.86
C SER A 364 37.38 -15.86 -12.90
N GLY A 365 38.41 -15.05 -13.06
CA GLY A 365 39.55 -15.35 -13.93
C GLY A 365 39.70 -14.37 -15.07
N GLU A 366 40.39 -13.26 -14.81
CA GLU A 366 41.55 -12.85 -15.60
C GLU A 366 42.31 -11.77 -14.82
N GLU A 367 43.63 -11.96 -14.77
CA GLU A 367 44.58 -11.25 -13.91
C GLU A 367 44.62 -9.75 -14.18
N SER A 368 44.66 -8.96 -13.10
CA SER A 368 44.87 -7.51 -13.18
C SER A 368 46.35 -7.19 -13.43
N PRO A 369 46.72 -6.41 -14.46
CA PRO A 369 48.07 -5.88 -14.55
C PRO A 369 48.19 -4.59 -13.72
N ASN A 370 48.94 -4.73 -12.62
CA ASN A 370 49.94 -3.77 -12.15
C ASN A 370 49.47 -2.43 -11.53
N CYS A 371 49.20 -2.45 -10.22
CA CYS A 371 49.15 -1.25 -9.39
C CYS A 371 50.57 -0.85 -8.94
N LYS A 372 51.13 0.21 -9.53
CA LYS A 372 52.45 0.74 -9.17
C LYS A 372 52.43 1.26 -7.72
N LYS A 373 53.27 0.67 -6.88
CA LYS A 373 53.60 1.17 -5.54
C LYS A 373 54.35 2.50 -5.66
N GLN A 374 53.83 3.54 -5.05
CA GLN A 374 54.52 4.83 -4.91
C GLN A 374 55.40 4.76 -3.66
N THR A 375 56.71 4.83 -3.84
CA THR A 375 57.71 4.83 -2.78
C THR A 375 57.75 6.21 -2.12
N ARG A 376 57.66 6.26 -0.78
CA ARG A 376 57.97 7.47 0.01
C ARG A 376 59.45 7.82 -0.14
N VAL A 377 59.75 9.10 -0.34
CA VAL A 377 61.11 9.64 -0.29
C VAL A 377 61.22 10.57 0.91
N GLY A 378 62.28 10.34 1.70
CA GLY A 378 63.07 11.34 2.45
C GLY A 378 62.37 12.11 3.54
#